data_AF-A0A832GJY7-F1
#
_entry.id   AF-A0A832GJY7-F1
#
_cell.length_a   1.000
_cell.length_b   1.000
_cell.length_c   1.000
_cell.angle_alpha   90.00
_cell.angle_beta   90.00
_cell.angle_gamma   90.00
#
_symmetry.space_group_name_H-M   'P 1'
#
loop_
_entity.id
_entity.type
_entity.pdbx_description
1 polymer ?
#
loop_
_entity_poly.entity_id
_entity_poly.type
_entity_poly.pdbx_seq_one_letter_code
_entity_poly.pdbx_strand_id
1 'polypeptide(L)'
;MRYLVAPTAYKGTLSPTQAAQVIAATLDGEVDLCPIADGGTGWLEVWAYHFPDAQRHAVEAHDALLQPRRVEWLHLPSGAAVIESAQAIGLHLLARESLAPLQASSQGVGEMLRAAAAHPDTRALWLGLGGVATTDAGAGALHALGFRLFDAAGNRIFEDAPLLEVPPAPRGELQGGGTFDIASRLLALHAIEQPPTDPLHGKPLTLCADV
;
A
#
# COMPACT_ATOMS: atom_id res chain seq x y z
N MET A 1 33.80 14.43 13.86
CA MET A 1 33.25 14.05 12.54
C MET A 1 31.76 13.79 12.74
N ARG A 2 30.91 14.07 11.75
CA ARG A 2 29.45 13.89 11.85
C ARG A 2 28.97 12.99 10.71
N TYR A 3 28.16 12.00 11.03
CA TYR A 3 27.69 10.96 10.12
C TYR A 3 26.18 11.01 9.97
N LEU A 4 25.69 10.82 8.75
CA LEU A 4 24.28 10.54 8.48
C LEU A 4 24.14 9.05 8.19
N VAL A 5 23.36 8.34 9.00
CA VAL A 5 23.10 6.92 8.84
C VAL A 5 21.68 6.74 8.30
N ALA A 6 21.59 6.47 6.99
CA ALA A 6 20.32 6.37 6.27
C ALA A 6 20.09 5.01 5.58
N PRO A 7 20.04 3.89 6.33
CA PRO A 7 19.80 2.59 5.75
C PRO A 7 18.33 2.34 5.45
N THR A 8 18.08 1.42 4.53
CA THR A 8 16.79 0.75 4.33
C THR A 8 16.76 -0.60 5.05
N ALA A 9 15.64 -1.32 4.95
CA ALA A 9 15.45 -2.62 5.55
C ALA A 9 16.40 -3.68 4.94
N TYR A 10 16.96 -4.53 5.81
CA TYR A 10 17.60 -5.77 5.41
C TYR A 10 16.50 -6.84 5.44
N LYS A 11 15.85 -7.05 4.28
CA LYS A 11 14.62 -7.85 4.15
C LYS A 11 14.73 -9.19 4.89
N GLY A 12 13.80 -9.42 5.82
CA GLY A 12 13.74 -10.64 6.63
C GLY A 12 14.76 -10.71 7.76
N THR A 13 15.49 -9.64 8.06
CA THR A 13 16.54 -9.62 9.09
C THR A 13 16.45 -8.39 9.99
N LEU A 14 16.64 -7.18 9.45
CA LEU A 14 16.60 -5.93 10.22
C LEU A 14 15.64 -4.95 9.57
N SER A 15 14.85 -4.28 10.40
CA SER A 15 14.09 -3.11 9.97
C SER A 15 15.01 -1.92 9.67
N PRO A 16 14.53 -0.88 8.96
CA PRO A 16 15.32 0.32 8.70
C PRO A 16 15.85 0.96 9.98
N THR A 17 15.03 1.05 11.04
CA THR A 17 15.47 1.69 12.31
C THR A 17 16.49 0.82 13.05
N GLN A 18 16.31 -0.51 13.05
CA GLN A 18 17.27 -1.44 13.66
C GLN A 18 18.62 -1.39 12.93
N ALA A 19 18.61 -1.40 11.60
CA ALA A 19 19.82 -1.26 10.80
C ALA A 19 20.54 0.07 11.11
N ALA A 20 19.79 1.16 11.25
CA ALA A 20 20.34 2.47 11.57
C ALA A 20 21.04 2.48 12.93
N GLN A 21 20.41 1.88 13.95
CA GLN A 21 20.98 1.77 15.30
C GLN A 21 22.25 0.92 15.33
N VAL A 22 22.25 -0.23 14.65
CA VAL A 22 23.41 -1.12 14.59
C VAL A 22 24.59 -0.44 13.90
N ILE A 23 24.36 0.25 12.78
CA ILE A 23 25.43 0.97 12.07
C ILE A 23 25.99 2.09 12.95
N ALA A 24 25.12 2.91 13.56
CA ALA A 24 25.53 4.02 14.40
C ALA A 24 26.40 3.60 15.59
N ALA A 25 26.14 2.44 16.19
CA ALA A 25 26.93 1.90 17.30
C ALA A 25 28.38 1.56 16.93
N THR A 26 28.73 1.51 15.64
CA THR A 26 30.08 1.20 15.16
C THR A 26 30.90 2.44 14.79
N LEU A 27 30.29 3.63 14.81
CA LEU A 27 30.91 4.89 14.39
C LEU A 27 31.40 5.70 15.60
N ASP A 28 32.56 6.34 15.45
CA ASP A 28 33.12 7.27 16.45
C ASP A 28 32.90 8.72 15.98
N GLY A 29 31.89 9.39 16.52
CA GLY A 29 31.50 10.76 16.17
C GLY A 29 30.03 11.06 16.44
N GLU A 30 29.58 12.24 16.03
CA GLU A 30 28.16 12.60 16.07
C GLU A 30 27.41 11.84 14.98
N VAL A 31 26.26 11.22 15.29
CA VAL A 31 25.49 10.42 14.34
C VAL A 31 24.04 10.91 14.29
N ASP A 32 23.59 11.30 13.10
CA ASP A 32 22.19 11.52 12.79
C ASP A 32 21.62 10.25 12.16
N LEU A 33 20.56 9.72 12.76
CA LEU A 33 19.82 8.60 12.20
C LEU A 33 18.73 9.10 11.24
N CYS A 34 18.73 8.59 10.02
CA CYS A 34 17.73 8.89 9.01
C CYS A 34 17.30 7.61 8.28
N PRO A 35 16.70 6.63 8.97
CA PRO A 35 16.23 5.41 8.32
C PRO A 35 15.27 5.76 7.17
N ILE A 36 15.38 5.05 6.06
CA ILE A 36 14.61 5.30 4.84
C ILE A 36 13.85 4.04 4.41
N ALA A 37 12.81 4.23 3.60
CA ALA A 37 12.07 3.15 2.95
C ALA A 37 11.64 3.56 1.54
N ASP A 38 11.49 2.57 0.66
CA ASP A 38 11.13 2.72 -0.76
C ASP A 38 9.65 2.43 -1.04
N GLY A 39 8.84 2.32 0.01
CA GLY A 39 7.43 1.91 -0.05
C GLY A 39 7.21 0.43 0.28
N GLY A 40 8.26 -0.37 0.39
CA GLY A 40 8.16 -1.77 0.82
C GLY A 40 8.10 -1.98 2.34
N THR A 41 8.47 -3.19 2.76
CA THR A 41 8.47 -3.59 4.18
C THR A 41 9.25 -2.61 5.05
N GLY A 42 8.60 -2.08 6.09
CA GLY A 42 9.18 -1.10 7.01
C GLY A 42 8.84 0.35 6.67
N TRP A 43 8.00 0.58 5.66
CA TRP A 43 7.48 1.91 5.30
C TRP A 43 6.78 2.61 6.46
N LEU A 44 5.82 1.97 7.13
CA LEU A 44 5.15 2.58 8.29
C LEU A 44 6.11 2.86 9.44
N GLU A 45 7.08 1.99 9.66
CA GLU A 45 8.07 2.16 10.72
C GLU A 45 8.93 3.41 10.49
N VAL A 46 9.38 3.63 9.26
CA VAL A 46 10.15 4.83 8.88
C VAL A 46 9.32 6.09 9.07
N TRP A 47 8.06 6.10 8.65
CA TRP A 47 7.20 7.26 8.86
C TRP A 47 6.90 7.52 10.34
N ALA A 48 6.63 6.48 11.12
CA ALA A 48 6.46 6.62 12.57
C ALA A 48 7.74 7.13 13.26
N TYR A 49 8.91 6.74 12.77
CA TYR A 49 10.20 7.21 13.29
C TYR A 49 10.38 8.72 13.08
N HIS A 50 10.10 9.21 11.87
CA HIS A 50 10.27 10.63 11.53
C HIS A 50 9.12 11.52 12.03
N PHE A 51 7.95 10.95 12.29
CA PHE A 51 6.75 11.66 12.73
C PHE A 51 6.20 11.01 14.01
N PRO A 52 6.79 11.28 15.18
CA PRO A 52 6.38 10.65 16.45
C PRO A 52 4.95 11.02 16.86
N ASP A 53 4.43 12.15 16.37
CA ASP A 53 3.06 12.61 16.60
C ASP A 53 2.04 11.99 15.63
N ALA A 54 2.48 11.11 14.71
CA ALA A 54 1.58 10.37 13.83
C ALA A 54 0.66 9.44 14.63
N GLN A 55 -0.63 9.47 14.31
CA GLN A 55 -1.61 8.60 14.95
C GLN A 55 -1.66 7.25 14.26
N ARG A 56 -1.66 6.18 15.04
CA ARG A 56 -1.76 4.81 14.52
C ARG A 56 -3.20 4.34 14.56
N HIS A 57 -3.69 3.91 13.40
CA HIS A 57 -5.02 3.34 13.26
C HIS A 57 -4.91 1.88 12.84
N ALA A 58 -5.86 1.06 13.28
CA ALA A 58 -5.96 -0.34 12.89
C ALA A 58 -7.31 -0.60 12.25
N VAL A 59 -7.33 -1.49 11.27
CA VAL A 59 -8.54 -1.95 10.58
C VAL A 59 -8.45 -3.47 10.36
N GLU A 60 -9.60 -4.13 10.38
CA GLU A 60 -9.70 -5.51 9.90
C GLU A 60 -9.74 -5.49 8.37
N ALA A 61 -8.81 -6.19 7.76
CA ALA A 61 -8.69 -6.37 6.32
C ALA A 61 -8.44 -7.84 6.01
N HIS A 62 -8.22 -8.16 4.74
CA HIS A 62 -7.82 -9.50 4.30
C HIS A 62 -6.34 -9.58 3.99
N ASP A 63 -5.71 -10.71 4.31
CA ASP A 63 -4.36 -10.99 3.84
C ASP A 63 -4.35 -11.45 2.37
N ALA A 64 -3.16 -11.78 1.86
CA ALA A 64 -2.99 -12.21 0.48
C ALA A 64 -3.79 -13.49 0.15
N LEU A 65 -4.13 -14.33 1.12
CA LEU A 65 -4.92 -15.57 0.95
C LEU A 65 -6.37 -15.39 1.42
N LEU A 66 -6.85 -14.15 1.47
CA LEU A 66 -8.19 -13.76 1.88
C LEU A 66 -8.56 -14.23 3.30
N GLN A 67 -7.58 -14.36 4.20
CA GLN A 67 -7.84 -14.58 5.62
C GLN A 67 -7.98 -13.24 6.36
N PRO A 68 -8.90 -13.11 7.32
CA PRO A 68 -9.01 -11.91 8.13
C PRO A 68 -7.70 -11.58 8.85
N ARG A 69 -7.32 -10.31 8.82
CA ARG A 69 -6.09 -9.79 9.38
C ARG A 69 -6.30 -8.36 9.87
N ARG A 70 -5.88 -8.11 11.11
CA ARG A 70 -5.72 -6.75 11.61
C ARG A 70 -4.47 -6.11 11.02
N VAL A 71 -4.64 -4.97 10.37
CA VAL A 71 -3.58 -4.20 9.71
C VAL A 71 -3.58 -2.76 10.18
N GLU A 72 -2.45 -2.09 10.06
CA GLU A 72 -2.26 -0.73 10.55
C GLU A 72 -1.94 0.27 9.43
N TRP A 73 -2.25 1.53 9.70
CA TRP A 73 -1.85 2.69 8.89
C TRP A 73 -1.62 3.90 9.82
N LEU A 74 -0.92 4.92 9.32
CA LEU A 74 -0.63 6.13 10.10
C LEU A 74 -1.38 7.34 9.54
N HIS A 75 -1.91 8.17 10.42
CA HIS A 75 -2.40 9.51 10.10
C HIS A 75 -1.40 10.55 10.58
N LEU A 76 -0.82 11.30 9.64
CA LEU A 76 0.13 12.35 9.96
C LEU A 76 -0.59 13.65 10.34
N PRO A 77 0.03 14.54 11.15
CA PRO A 77 -0.53 15.86 11.46
C PRO A 77 -0.83 16.73 10.21
N SER A 78 -0.17 16.45 9.08
CA SER A 78 -0.44 17.10 7.79
C SER A 78 -1.77 16.68 7.13
N GLY A 79 -2.44 15.65 7.65
CA GLY A 79 -3.60 15.02 7.06
C GLY A 79 -3.28 13.89 6.07
N ALA A 80 -2.01 13.54 5.88
CA ALA A 80 -1.63 12.41 5.02
C ALA A 80 -1.86 11.08 5.77
N ALA A 81 -2.52 10.12 5.12
CA ALA A 81 -2.60 8.75 5.58
C ALA A 81 -1.50 7.91 4.92
N VAL A 82 -0.57 7.39 5.70
CA VAL A 82 0.52 6.52 5.25
C VAL A 82 0.08 5.08 5.37
N ILE A 83 0.15 4.35 4.26
CA ILE A 83 -0.35 3.00 4.10
C ILE A 83 0.78 2.15 3.53
N GLU A 84 0.98 0.95 4.04
CA GLU A 84 1.98 0.00 3.54
C GLU A 84 1.27 -1.26 3.07
N SER A 85 1.36 -1.57 1.77
CA SER A 85 0.70 -2.75 1.22
C SER A 85 1.14 -4.04 1.91
N ALA A 86 2.41 -4.11 2.31
CA ALA A 86 2.99 -5.27 2.99
C ALA A 86 2.37 -5.57 4.37
N GLN A 87 1.62 -4.64 4.98
CA GLN A 87 0.86 -4.91 6.21
C GLN A 87 -0.24 -5.94 6.01
N ALA A 88 -0.95 -5.84 4.88
CA ALA A 88 -2.01 -6.79 4.50
C ALA A 88 -1.44 -7.98 3.73
N ILE A 89 -0.67 -7.68 2.68
CA ILE A 89 -0.33 -8.66 1.65
C ILE A 89 1.18 -8.91 1.55
N GLY A 90 1.92 -8.69 2.64
CA GLY A 90 3.37 -8.85 2.67
C GLY A 90 3.83 -10.29 2.45
N LEU A 91 4.85 -10.49 1.62
CA LEU A 91 5.48 -11.79 1.39
C LEU A 91 6.05 -12.39 2.69
N HIS A 92 6.52 -11.53 3.59
CA HIS A 92 7.04 -11.92 4.91
C HIS A 92 5.98 -12.45 5.89
N LEU A 93 4.69 -12.31 5.56
CA LEU A 93 3.58 -12.79 6.37
C LEU A 93 3.21 -14.25 6.08
N LEU A 94 3.71 -14.80 4.97
CA LEU A 94 3.39 -16.15 4.54
C LEU A 94 4.58 -17.08 4.75
N ALA A 95 4.29 -18.31 5.19
CA ALA A 95 5.26 -19.39 5.10
C ALA A 95 5.55 -19.71 3.63
N ARG A 96 6.78 -20.18 3.34
CA ARG A 96 7.21 -20.48 1.97
C ARG A 96 6.30 -21.51 1.30
N GLU A 97 5.80 -22.46 2.08
CA GLU A 97 4.93 -23.55 1.64
C GLU A 97 3.49 -23.09 1.38
N SER A 98 3.12 -21.91 1.89
CA SER A 98 1.80 -21.30 1.72
C SER A 98 1.75 -20.28 0.58
N LEU A 99 2.86 -20.07 -0.15
CA LEU A 99 2.89 -19.14 -1.27
C LEU A 99 2.03 -19.65 -2.42
N ALA A 100 0.98 -18.89 -2.75
CA ALA A 100 0.06 -19.19 -3.83
C ALA A 100 -0.14 -17.95 -4.73
N PRO A 101 0.86 -17.52 -5.52
CA PRO A 101 0.84 -16.25 -6.24
C PRO A 101 -0.36 -16.11 -7.20
N LEU A 102 -0.82 -17.21 -7.81
CA LEU A 102 -1.98 -17.21 -8.72
C LEU A 102 -3.33 -17.09 -7.99
N GLN A 103 -3.36 -17.35 -6.68
CA GLN A 103 -4.55 -17.24 -5.83
C GLN A 103 -4.50 -15.99 -4.95
N ALA A 104 -3.33 -15.35 -4.85
CA ALA A 104 -3.10 -14.26 -3.94
C ALA A 104 -3.83 -12.98 -4.40
N SER A 105 -4.54 -12.34 -3.48
CA SER A 105 -5.40 -11.17 -3.75
C SER A 105 -4.90 -9.92 -3.04
N SER A 106 -4.98 -8.77 -3.71
CA SER A 106 -4.69 -7.45 -3.15
C SER A 106 -5.86 -6.80 -2.40
N GLN A 107 -6.96 -7.53 -2.17
CA GLN A 107 -8.20 -7.01 -1.56
C GLN A 107 -7.97 -6.23 -0.26
N GLY A 108 -7.13 -6.74 0.64
CA GLY A 108 -6.81 -6.05 1.89
C GLY A 108 -6.23 -4.66 1.72
N VAL A 109 -5.50 -4.41 0.63
CA VAL A 109 -4.96 -3.06 0.33
C VAL A 109 -6.09 -2.09 0.01
N GLY A 110 -7.10 -2.52 -0.76
CA GLY A 110 -8.28 -1.70 -1.03
C GLY A 110 -9.09 -1.42 0.23
N GLU A 111 -9.20 -2.39 1.13
CA GLU A 111 -9.86 -2.23 2.43
C GLU A 111 -9.12 -1.22 3.33
N MET A 112 -7.79 -1.26 3.35
CA MET A 112 -6.96 -0.26 4.03
C MET A 112 -7.15 1.14 3.45
N LEU A 113 -7.11 1.27 2.12
CA LEU A 113 -7.31 2.55 1.42
C LEU A 113 -8.69 3.14 1.74
N ARG A 114 -9.73 2.31 1.68
CA ARG A 114 -11.10 2.69 2.06
C ARG A 114 -11.17 3.19 3.51
N ALA A 115 -10.57 2.46 4.45
CA ALA A 115 -10.59 2.84 5.85
C ALA A 115 -9.85 4.15 6.12
N ALA A 116 -8.68 4.35 5.49
CA ALA A 116 -7.90 5.57 5.60
C ALA A 116 -8.61 6.77 4.96
N ALA A 117 -9.26 6.57 3.80
CA ALA A 117 -10.03 7.60 3.11
C ALA A 117 -11.29 8.03 3.89
N ALA A 118 -11.91 7.11 4.64
CA ALA A 118 -13.07 7.40 5.47
C ALA A 118 -12.75 8.23 6.72
N HIS A 119 -11.46 8.40 7.07
CA HIS A 119 -11.07 9.25 8.17
C HIS A 119 -11.28 10.74 7.81
N PRO A 120 -11.99 11.53 8.64
CA PRO A 120 -12.50 12.87 8.26
C PRO A 120 -11.40 13.89 7.95
N ASP A 121 -10.23 13.71 8.55
CA ASP A 121 -9.07 14.60 8.38
C ASP A 121 -8.04 14.07 7.37
N THR A 122 -8.39 13.04 6.59
CA THR A 122 -7.52 12.57 5.51
C THR A 122 -7.57 13.53 4.33
N ARG A 123 -6.39 14.00 3.93
CA ARG A 123 -6.14 14.96 2.83
C ARG A 123 -5.24 14.39 1.74
N ALA A 124 -4.56 13.29 2.00
CA ALA A 124 -3.73 12.57 1.03
C ALA A 124 -3.61 11.10 1.45
N LEU A 125 -3.43 10.21 0.47
CA LEU A 125 -3.13 8.80 0.70
C LEU A 125 -1.73 8.53 0.17
N TRP A 126 -0.83 8.06 1.01
CA TRP A 126 0.55 7.70 0.66
C TRP A 126 0.71 6.20 0.78
N LEU A 127 0.63 5.53 -0.36
CA LEU A 127 0.68 4.07 -0.46
C LEU A 127 2.10 3.63 -0.80
N GLY A 128 2.75 2.96 0.16
CA GLY A 128 3.94 2.19 -0.10
C GLY A 128 3.59 0.89 -0.81
N LEU A 129 4.16 0.68 -2.00
CA LEU A 129 4.05 -0.56 -2.77
C LEU A 129 5.37 -1.31 -2.75
N GLY A 130 5.38 -2.49 -2.14
CA GLY A 130 6.56 -3.36 -2.19
C GLY A 130 6.52 -4.49 -1.19
N GLY A 131 7.33 -5.54 -1.46
CA GLY A 131 7.43 -6.70 -0.59
C GLY A 131 6.14 -7.50 -0.45
N VAL A 132 5.29 -7.50 -1.49
CA VAL A 132 3.97 -8.14 -1.50
C VAL A 132 4.00 -9.57 -2.05
N ALA A 133 3.00 -10.36 -1.69
CA ALA A 133 2.81 -11.75 -2.11
C ALA A 133 1.85 -11.93 -3.30
N THR A 134 1.30 -10.83 -3.83
CA THR A 134 0.24 -10.86 -4.85
C THR A 134 0.78 -10.57 -6.24
N THR A 135 0.11 -11.14 -7.25
CA THR A 135 0.36 -10.86 -8.68
C THR A 135 -0.94 -10.56 -9.44
N ASP A 136 -1.99 -10.15 -8.73
CA ASP A 136 -3.34 -9.89 -9.26
C ASP A 136 -3.48 -8.51 -9.94
N ALA A 137 -2.35 -7.82 -10.17
CA ALA A 137 -2.30 -6.48 -10.77
C ALA A 137 -3.19 -5.42 -10.08
N GLY A 138 -3.50 -5.59 -8.79
CA GLY A 138 -4.37 -4.67 -8.05
C GLY A 138 -5.87 -4.93 -8.24
N ALA A 139 -6.26 -6.01 -8.92
CA ALA A 139 -7.66 -6.35 -9.18
C ALA A 139 -8.46 -6.50 -7.88
N GLY A 140 -7.92 -7.18 -6.87
CA GLY A 140 -8.55 -7.29 -5.56
C GLY A 140 -8.71 -5.94 -4.86
N ALA A 141 -7.70 -5.08 -4.91
CA ALA A 141 -7.76 -3.74 -4.30
C ALA A 141 -8.82 -2.86 -4.97
N LEU A 142 -8.89 -2.86 -6.31
CA LEU A 142 -9.92 -2.14 -7.06
C LEU A 142 -11.32 -2.69 -6.73
N HIS A 143 -11.46 -4.01 -6.66
CA HIS A 143 -12.72 -4.63 -6.27
C HIS A 143 -13.18 -4.19 -4.87
N ALA A 144 -12.29 -4.18 -3.87
CA ALA A 144 -12.58 -3.69 -2.52
C ALA A 144 -12.92 -2.20 -2.43
N LEU A 145 -12.51 -1.41 -3.43
CA LEU A 145 -12.88 -0.01 -3.58
C LEU A 145 -14.21 0.19 -4.33
N GLY A 146 -14.87 -0.90 -4.76
CA GLY A 146 -16.18 -0.87 -5.41
C GLY A 146 -16.13 -0.91 -6.95
N PHE A 147 -14.95 -1.09 -7.55
CA PHE A 147 -14.84 -1.23 -9.00
C PHE A 147 -15.39 -2.59 -9.44
N ARG A 148 -16.05 -2.58 -10.61
CA ARG A 148 -16.47 -3.81 -11.30
C ARG A 148 -15.46 -4.13 -12.37
N LEU A 149 -14.94 -5.35 -12.33
CA LEU A 149 -13.92 -5.83 -13.25
C LEU A 149 -14.53 -6.91 -14.13
N PHE A 150 -14.28 -6.80 -15.44
CA PHE A 150 -14.83 -7.70 -16.45
C PHE A 150 -13.71 -8.35 -17.27
N ASP A 151 -13.93 -9.60 -17.68
CA ASP A 151 -13.07 -10.29 -18.64
C ASP A 151 -13.35 -9.84 -20.08
N ALA A 152 -12.57 -10.35 -21.05
CA ALA A 152 -12.73 -10.00 -22.47
C ALA A 152 -14.07 -10.49 -23.08
N ALA A 153 -14.79 -11.38 -22.40
CA ALA A 153 -16.11 -11.85 -22.81
C ALA A 153 -17.26 -11.09 -22.12
N GLY A 154 -16.95 -10.09 -21.28
CA GLY A 154 -17.92 -9.29 -20.54
C GLY A 154 -18.44 -9.97 -19.27
N ASN A 155 -17.81 -11.06 -18.81
CA ASN A 155 -18.17 -11.70 -17.54
C ASN A 155 -17.48 -10.99 -16.39
N ARG A 156 -18.15 -10.93 -15.23
CA ARG A 156 -17.55 -10.36 -14.01
C ARG A 156 -16.44 -11.26 -13.47
N ILE A 157 -15.33 -10.63 -13.09
CA ILE A 157 -14.18 -11.30 -12.47
C ILE A 157 -14.42 -11.52 -10.95
N PHE A 158 -15.19 -10.62 -10.31
CA PHE A 158 -15.59 -10.70 -8.90
C PHE A 158 -17.11 -10.45 -8.71
N GLU A 159 -17.67 -10.99 -7.63
CA GLU A 159 -19.06 -10.71 -7.20
C GLU A 159 -19.21 -9.26 -6.67
N ASP A 160 -20.40 -8.84 -6.22
CA ASP A 160 -20.65 -7.44 -5.81
C ASP A 160 -20.01 -7.07 -4.45
N ALA A 161 -19.36 -5.90 -4.39
CA ALA A 161 -18.88 -5.26 -3.15
C ALA A 161 -19.63 -3.94 -2.88
N PRO A 162 -19.83 -3.54 -1.62
CA PRO A 162 -20.44 -2.25 -1.28
C PRO A 162 -19.55 -1.08 -1.74
N LEU A 163 -20.17 -0.07 -2.35
CA LEU A 163 -19.49 1.15 -2.82
C LEU A 163 -19.07 2.04 -1.64
N LEU A 164 -17.93 2.72 -1.76
CA LEU A 164 -17.50 3.76 -0.83
C LEU A 164 -18.30 5.06 -1.06
N GLU A 165 -18.95 5.60 -0.03
CA GLU A 165 -19.49 6.97 -0.06
C GLU A 165 -18.42 7.97 0.38
N VAL A 166 -18.16 9.01 -0.44
CA VAL A 166 -17.17 10.08 -0.17
C VAL A 166 -17.89 11.45 -0.23
N PRO A 167 -17.67 12.36 0.73
CA PRO A 167 -18.26 13.70 0.68
C PRO A 167 -17.65 14.53 -0.47
N PRO A 168 -18.45 15.40 -1.12
CA PRO A 168 -18.06 16.01 -2.40
C PRO A 168 -16.92 17.02 -2.28
N ALA A 169 -15.91 16.89 -3.15
CA ALA A 169 -14.90 17.91 -3.41
C ALA A 169 -15.45 19.09 -4.26
N PRO A 170 -14.86 20.30 -4.16
CA PRO A 170 -15.24 21.45 -4.98
C PRO A 170 -14.98 21.18 -6.48
N ARG A 171 -15.96 21.55 -7.32
CA ARG A 171 -16.12 21.09 -8.71
C ARG A 171 -15.11 21.67 -9.72
N GLY A 172 -14.59 20.78 -10.58
CA GLY A 172 -14.10 21.01 -11.94
C GLY A 172 -14.37 19.73 -12.77
N GLU A 173 -14.87 19.86 -14.01
CA GLU A 173 -15.48 18.76 -14.78
C GLU A 173 -14.47 17.78 -15.44
N LEU A 174 -14.74 16.48 -15.32
CA LEU A 174 -14.31 15.41 -16.23
C LEU A 174 -15.53 14.51 -16.52
N GLN A 175 -15.75 14.13 -17.78
CA GLN A 175 -16.87 13.30 -18.24
C GLN A 175 -16.53 11.80 -18.15
N GLY A 176 -17.47 10.99 -17.64
CA GLY A 176 -17.43 9.52 -17.63
C GLY A 176 -17.67 8.92 -16.24
N GLY A 177 -18.61 7.98 -16.08
CA GLY A 177 -19.31 7.63 -14.85
C GLY A 177 -18.58 6.72 -13.85
N GLY A 178 -18.97 6.89 -12.58
CA GLY A 178 -18.49 6.17 -11.39
C GLY A 178 -17.68 7.06 -10.44
N THR A 179 -18.29 7.62 -9.40
CA THR A 179 -17.60 8.52 -8.46
C THR A 179 -16.76 7.75 -7.44
N PHE A 180 -15.45 7.69 -7.68
CA PHE A 180 -14.42 7.64 -6.64
C PHE A 180 -13.84 9.07 -6.54
N ASP A 181 -14.07 9.78 -5.43
CA ASP A 181 -13.62 11.16 -5.25
C ASP A 181 -12.26 11.20 -4.50
N ILE A 182 -11.18 11.46 -5.26
CA ILE A 182 -9.82 11.73 -4.74
C ILE A 182 -9.75 13.21 -4.32
N ALA A 183 -10.55 13.60 -3.31
CA ALA A 183 -10.26 14.85 -2.60
C ALA A 183 -8.85 14.78 -1.96
N SER A 184 -8.35 13.56 -1.74
CA SER A 184 -7.04 13.24 -1.18
C SER A 184 -6.07 12.72 -2.23
N ARG A 185 -5.06 13.50 -2.59
CA ARG A 185 -4.00 13.11 -3.55
C ARG A 185 -3.45 11.71 -3.20
N LEU A 186 -3.57 10.74 -4.10
CA LEU A 186 -2.92 9.42 -3.97
C LEU A 186 -1.51 9.49 -4.54
N LEU A 187 -0.51 9.24 -3.68
CA LEU A 187 0.87 9.04 -4.08
C LEU A 187 1.23 7.58 -3.82
N ALA A 188 1.59 6.85 -4.88
CA ALA A 188 2.08 5.49 -4.77
C ALA A 188 3.60 5.48 -4.99
N LEU A 189 4.35 4.99 -4.00
CA LEU A 189 5.80 4.84 -4.13
C LEU A 189 6.11 3.41 -4.61
N HIS A 190 6.82 3.30 -5.73
CA HIS A 190 7.22 2.03 -6.34
C HIS A 190 8.69 2.09 -6.78
N ALA A 191 9.37 0.95 -6.75
CA ALA A 191 10.81 0.85 -7.07
C ALA A 191 11.11 0.29 -8.48
N ILE A 192 10.09 0.01 -9.29
CA ILE A 192 10.24 -0.60 -10.63
C ILE A 192 9.45 0.16 -11.69
N GLU A 193 9.99 0.30 -12.90
CA GLU A 193 9.32 0.94 -14.04
C GLU A 193 8.63 -0.07 -14.98
N GLN A 194 8.55 -1.34 -14.58
CA GLN A 194 8.01 -2.39 -15.44
C GLN A 194 6.50 -2.22 -15.64
N PRO A 195 6.00 -2.13 -16.90
CA PRO A 195 4.58 -2.09 -17.15
C PRO A 195 3.94 -3.45 -16.78
N PRO A 196 2.65 -3.47 -16.36
CA PRO A 196 1.97 -4.71 -16.05
C PRO A 196 1.90 -5.60 -17.30
N THR A 197 2.36 -6.84 -17.18
CA THR A 197 2.32 -7.84 -18.25
C THR A 197 1.61 -9.10 -17.77
N ASP A 198 0.87 -9.74 -18.67
CA ASP A 198 0.31 -11.07 -18.51
C ASP A 198 1.45 -12.03 -18.09
N PRO A 199 1.39 -12.63 -16.90
CA PRO A 199 2.46 -13.50 -16.40
C PRO A 199 2.59 -14.81 -17.20
N LEU A 200 1.58 -15.20 -17.99
CA LEU A 200 1.60 -16.40 -18.82
C LEU A 200 2.15 -16.14 -20.23
N HIS A 201 1.92 -14.94 -20.78
CA HIS A 201 2.22 -14.65 -22.19
C HIS A 201 3.13 -13.43 -22.41
N GLY A 202 3.50 -12.70 -21.36
CA GLY A 202 4.39 -11.53 -21.42
C GLY A 202 3.81 -10.32 -22.16
N LYS A 203 2.50 -10.29 -22.38
CA LYS A 203 1.82 -9.19 -23.10
C LYS A 203 1.38 -8.09 -22.13
N PRO A 204 1.46 -6.80 -22.48
CA PRO A 204 0.94 -5.72 -21.63
C PRO A 204 -0.53 -5.95 -21.25
N LEU A 205 -0.87 -5.76 -19.97
CA LEU A 205 -2.26 -5.79 -19.50
C LEU A 205 -2.93 -4.44 -19.82
N THR A 206 -4.09 -4.49 -20.48
CA THR A 206 -4.92 -3.32 -20.72
C THR A 206 -6.06 -3.32 -19.70
N LEU A 207 -6.10 -2.33 -18.82
CA LEU A 207 -7.26 -2.06 -17.97
C LEU A 207 -8.28 -1.27 -18.79
N CYS A 208 -9.39 -1.91 -19.17
CA CYS A 208 -10.58 -1.21 -19.62
C CYS A 208 -11.43 -0.86 -18.40
N ALA A 209 -11.48 0.42 -18.06
CA ALA A 209 -12.56 0.95 -17.23
C ALA A 209 -13.62 1.48 -18.20
N ASP A 210 -14.76 0.79 -18.29
CA ASP A 210 -15.94 1.38 -18.90
C ASP A 210 -16.45 2.47 -17.94
N VAL A 211 -16.27 3.73 -18.35
CA VAL A 211 -16.89 4.92 -17.75
C VAL A 211 -18.34 5.07 -18.19
#